data_AF-A0A420TAB3-F1
#
_entry.id   AF-A0A420TAB3-F1
#
_cell.length_a   1.000
_cell.length_b   1.000
_cell.length_c   1.000
_cell.angle_alpha   90.00
_cell.angle_beta   90.00
_cell.angle_gamma   90.00
#
_symmetry.space_group_name_H-M   'P 1'
#
loop_
_entity.id
_entity.type
_entity.pdbx_description
1 polymer ?
#
loop_
_entity_poly.entity_id
_entity_poly.type
_entity_poly.pdbx_seq_one_letter_code
_entity_poly.pdbx_strand_id
1 'polypeptide(L)'
;MGDWLTELLYHPYLQPALIAISASNLFQEYIFRRDPTLASRNIKGRKIDALTQSCYRLAINYYNHAIRTISDTTSNGNKSPQLNLASTLLLVLFESQSGSVHGSFVHMDGADAIVISSLKQLCQTSTGRLLLKSWADMRARKNRQKLAFRPLEVEFSRASDPRHRVLMSHALQFSSFIAPALTNAISMRDRLVLQVCVASEGIDESLVLRHFRQWYSHAFDFKYSEELSSEAGCVVTMKELMSGLDATKQALQEWHSSLDESRLPVSQASLHPALDQSFEDRLVLVEDITPLQFQTPEAAFDYLRYAVSLVITSPQVLGMYVLATRPRAPKTQVPAVIAHLLSVIEGLNSAELIRYDVYDSGPLWVLVTLALCVPESHIVSWILETILPRYEKYAHRGSVLITFINVKDMLLCIQSQLQKGILPLLCSSSSVITEDLISSPIARFGQKFAIVGRNTLGSFSRIVVSA
;
A
#
# COMPACT_ATOMS: atom_id res chain seq x y z
N MET A 1 2.21 -18.10 -32.21
CA MET A 1 2.73 -17.52 -30.94
C MET A 1 4.21 -17.10 -31.01
N GLY A 2 4.85 -17.02 -32.19
CA GLY A 2 6.32 -16.84 -32.33
C GLY A 2 6.85 -15.44 -32.68
N ASP A 3 6.12 -14.62 -33.44
CA ASP A 3 6.70 -13.35 -33.94
C ASP A 3 6.52 -12.16 -32.99
N TRP A 4 5.35 -12.04 -32.34
CA TRP A 4 5.04 -10.92 -31.43
C TRP A 4 5.95 -10.85 -30.19
N LEU A 5 6.35 -12.01 -29.64
CA LEU A 5 7.21 -12.08 -28.45
C LEU A 5 8.64 -11.68 -28.80
N THR A 6 9.08 -12.04 -30.00
CA THR A 6 10.36 -11.66 -30.59
C THR A 6 10.39 -10.15 -30.85
N GLU A 7 9.35 -9.58 -31.47
CA GLU A 7 9.21 -8.13 -31.68
C GLU A 7 9.18 -7.34 -30.35
N LEU A 8 8.51 -7.85 -29.31
CA LEU A 8 8.52 -7.25 -27.97
C LEU A 8 9.89 -7.31 -27.29
N LEU A 9 10.59 -8.45 -27.42
CA LEU A 9 11.90 -8.69 -26.82
C LEU A 9 13.04 -7.91 -27.47
N TYR A 10 12.86 -7.40 -28.69
CA TYR A 10 13.83 -6.55 -29.39
C TYR A 10 13.36 -5.10 -29.54
N HIS A 11 12.22 -4.73 -28.94
CA HIS A 11 11.72 -3.36 -29.05
C HIS A 11 12.63 -2.39 -28.28
N PRO A 12 13.09 -1.28 -28.90
CA PRO A 12 14.23 -0.48 -28.44
C PRO A 12 14.09 0.12 -27.04
N TYR A 13 12.88 0.30 -26.50
CA TYR A 13 12.68 0.77 -25.13
C TYR A 13 11.98 -0.23 -24.19
N LEU A 14 11.23 -1.21 -24.73
CA LEU A 14 10.60 -2.21 -23.88
C LEU A 14 11.62 -3.25 -23.42
N GLN A 15 12.52 -3.66 -24.31
CA GLN A 15 13.59 -4.60 -23.98
C GLN A 15 14.47 -4.06 -22.85
N PRO A 16 14.99 -2.82 -22.89
CA PRO A 16 15.74 -2.28 -21.76
C PRO A 16 14.94 -2.24 -20.45
N ALA A 17 13.66 -1.85 -20.48
CA ALA A 17 12.82 -1.85 -19.27
C ALA A 17 12.62 -3.27 -18.69
N LEU A 18 12.39 -4.26 -19.55
CA LEU A 18 12.27 -5.68 -19.17
C LEU A 18 13.58 -6.24 -18.59
N ILE A 19 14.72 -5.92 -19.20
CA ILE A 19 16.02 -6.36 -18.70
C ILE A 19 16.33 -5.69 -17.35
N ALA A 20 16.02 -4.39 -17.21
CA ALA A 20 16.23 -3.65 -15.97
C ALA A 20 15.50 -4.31 -14.78
N ILE A 21 14.18 -4.57 -14.92
CA ILE A 21 13.40 -5.20 -13.84
C ILE A 21 13.84 -6.65 -13.59
N SER A 22 14.22 -7.39 -14.64
CA SER A 22 14.68 -8.78 -14.50
C SER A 22 16.02 -8.86 -13.76
N ALA A 23 16.97 -7.97 -14.12
CA ALA A 23 18.26 -7.87 -13.46
C ALA A 23 18.11 -7.38 -12.00
N SER A 24 17.15 -6.47 -11.73
CA SER A 24 16.78 -6.05 -10.37
C SER A 24 16.27 -7.23 -9.53
N ASN A 25 15.30 -8.00 -10.04
CA ASN A 25 14.77 -9.17 -9.34
C ASN A 25 15.87 -10.22 -9.07
N LEU A 26 16.73 -10.49 -10.06
CA LEU A 26 17.86 -11.41 -9.92
C LEU A 26 18.88 -10.93 -8.88
N PHE A 27 19.17 -9.64 -8.86
CA PHE A 27 20.02 -9.03 -7.85
C PHE A 27 19.47 -9.25 -6.43
N GLN A 28 18.17 -9.04 -6.24
CA GLN A 28 17.53 -9.28 -4.93
C GLN A 28 17.61 -10.75 -4.53
N GLU A 29 17.34 -11.68 -5.44
CA GLU A 29 17.54 -13.13 -5.19
C GLU A 29 18.94 -13.44 -4.65
N TYR A 30 19.99 -12.86 -5.25
CA TYR A 30 21.37 -13.13 -4.84
C TYR A 30 21.72 -12.55 -3.48
N ILE A 31 21.21 -11.36 -3.14
CA ILE A 31 21.41 -10.77 -1.80
C ILE A 31 20.85 -11.69 -0.72
N PHE A 32 19.65 -12.23 -0.94
CA PHE A 32 18.91 -12.90 0.12
C PHE A 32 19.04 -14.43 0.17
N ARG A 33 19.35 -15.10 -0.95
CA ARG A 33 19.55 -16.57 -0.96
C ARG A 33 20.73 -17.04 -0.10
N ARG A 34 21.72 -16.19 0.15
CA ARG A 34 22.95 -16.61 0.82
C ARG A 34 22.86 -16.76 2.33
N ASP A 35 21.76 -16.34 2.97
CA ASP A 35 21.49 -16.67 4.38
C ASP A 35 20.03 -16.36 4.81
N PRO A 36 19.17 -17.37 5.01
CA PRO A 36 17.80 -17.16 5.47
C PRO A 36 17.70 -16.66 6.92
N THR A 37 18.77 -16.76 7.73
CA THR A 37 18.76 -16.37 9.15
C THR A 37 19.06 -14.88 9.39
N LEU A 38 19.39 -14.13 8.33
CA LEU A 38 19.95 -12.78 8.40
C LEU A 38 18.97 -11.62 8.21
N ALA A 39 17.67 -11.88 8.32
CA ALA A 39 16.62 -10.89 8.14
C ALA A 39 16.63 -9.71 9.16
N SER A 40 17.61 -9.55 10.06
CA SER A 40 17.49 -8.48 11.07
C SER A 40 18.71 -7.65 11.50
N ARG A 41 20.01 -8.03 11.37
CA ARG A 41 21.06 -7.20 12.05
C ARG A 41 22.40 -6.89 11.38
N ASN A 42 22.90 -7.64 10.39
CA ASN A 42 24.32 -7.51 9.97
C ASN A 42 24.58 -7.22 8.47
N ILE A 43 23.61 -6.73 7.70
CA ILE A 43 23.79 -6.50 6.25
C ILE A 43 24.77 -5.36 5.95
N LYS A 44 24.88 -4.34 6.83
CA LYS A 44 25.78 -3.19 6.66
C LYS A 44 27.28 -3.57 6.58
N GLY A 45 27.68 -4.72 7.10
CA GLY A 45 29.07 -5.20 7.11
C GLY A 45 29.44 -6.16 5.97
N ARG A 46 28.49 -6.56 5.10
CA ARG A 46 28.77 -7.56 4.06
C ARG A 46 29.37 -6.92 2.81
N LYS A 47 30.47 -7.49 2.34
CA LYS A 47 30.97 -7.27 0.97
C LYS A 47 30.00 -7.97 0.00
N ILE A 48 29.29 -7.19 -0.79
CA ILE A 48 28.53 -7.70 -1.94
C ILE A 48 29.55 -8.29 -2.93
N ASP A 49 29.35 -9.54 -3.35
CA ASP A 49 30.25 -10.18 -4.32
C ASP A 49 30.15 -9.53 -5.70
N ALA A 50 31.16 -9.81 -6.54
CA ALA A 50 31.29 -9.20 -7.85
C ALA A 50 30.10 -9.50 -8.79
N LEU A 51 29.51 -10.70 -8.72
CA LEU A 51 28.36 -11.08 -9.55
C LEU A 51 27.12 -10.28 -9.15
N THR A 52 26.85 -10.22 -7.84
CA THR A 52 25.73 -9.45 -7.29
C THR A 52 25.86 -7.95 -7.60
N GLN A 53 27.07 -7.36 -7.46
CA GLN A 53 27.32 -5.99 -7.91
C GLN A 53 27.12 -5.80 -9.41
N SER A 54 27.51 -6.78 -10.22
CA SER A 54 27.34 -6.74 -11.68
C SER A 54 25.87 -6.74 -12.08
N CYS A 55 25.03 -7.56 -11.44
CA CYS A 55 23.58 -7.57 -11.66
C CYS A 55 22.94 -6.21 -11.35
N TYR A 56 23.29 -5.57 -10.23
CA TYR A 56 22.77 -4.24 -9.88
C TYR A 56 23.19 -3.18 -10.89
N ARG A 57 24.47 -3.15 -11.28
CA ARG A 57 24.97 -2.22 -12.32
C ARG A 57 24.25 -2.42 -13.64
N LEU A 58 24.04 -3.68 -14.03
CA LEU A 58 23.33 -4.04 -15.25
C LEU A 58 21.87 -3.56 -15.19
N ALA A 59 21.19 -3.78 -14.07
CA ALA A 59 19.84 -3.28 -13.81
C ALA A 59 19.74 -1.75 -13.99
N ILE A 60 20.64 -0.98 -13.38
CA ILE A 60 20.69 0.49 -13.48
C ILE A 60 21.03 0.95 -14.90
N ASN A 61 21.96 0.30 -15.58
CA ASN A 61 22.34 0.67 -16.96
C ASN A 61 21.17 0.52 -17.92
N TYR A 62 20.46 -0.61 -17.86
CA TYR A 62 19.29 -0.85 -18.71
C TYR A 62 18.11 0.04 -18.33
N TYR A 63 17.93 0.36 -17.04
CA TYR A 63 16.94 1.33 -16.58
C TYR A 63 17.18 2.72 -17.18
N ASN A 64 18.42 3.22 -17.08
CA ASN A 64 18.82 4.49 -17.68
C ASN A 64 18.70 4.48 -19.20
N HIS A 65 19.01 3.35 -19.84
CA HIS A 65 18.84 3.19 -21.27
C HIS A 65 17.36 3.27 -21.68
N ALA A 66 16.47 2.59 -20.97
CA ALA A 66 15.03 2.65 -21.19
C ALA A 66 14.50 4.09 -21.12
N ILE A 67 14.87 4.86 -20.09
CA ILE A 67 14.45 6.26 -19.94
C ILE A 67 14.86 7.11 -21.13
N ARG A 68 16.14 7.03 -21.53
CA ARG A 68 16.66 7.80 -22.66
C ARG A 68 15.90 7.46 -23.94
N THR A 69 15.71 6.17 -24.21
CA THR A 69 15.04 5.73 -25.43
C THR A 69 13.55 6.09 -25.45
N ILE A 70 12.85 6.04 -24.30
CA ILE A 70 11.46 6.53 -24.20
C ILE A 70 11.42 8.03 -24.53
N SER A 71 12.29 8.84 -23.91
CA SER A 71 12.37 10.29 -24.14
C SER A 71 12.64 10.64 -25.62
N ASP A 72 13.60 9.95 -26.23
CA ASP A 72 13.99 10.18 -27.64
C ASP A 72 12.86 9.77 -28.61
N THR A 73 12.15 8.67 -28.33
CA THR A 73 11.05 8.20 -29.21
C THR A 73 9.77 9.01 -29.07
N THR A 74 9.44 9.53 -27.88
CA THR A 74 8.36 10.53 -27.74
C THR A 74 8.62 11.78 -28.57
N SER A 75 9.88 12.19 -28.71
CA SER A 75 10.30 13.35 -29.50
C SER A 75 10.23 13.09 -31.01
N ASN A 76 10.46 11.84 -31.43
CA ASN A 76 10.52 11.43 -32.85
C ASN A 76 9.18 10.95 -33.44
N GLY A 77 8.07 11.04 -32.69
CA GLY A 77 6.72 10.78 -33.20
C GLY A 77 6.34 9.31 -33.41
N ASN A 78 7.20 8.35 -33.03
CA ASN A 78 6.89 6.93 -33.11
C ASN A 78 6.05 6.50 -31.89
N LYS A 79 4.73 6.51 -32.04
CA LYS A 79 3.76 6.42 -30.93
C LYS A 79 3.05 5.08 -30.95
N SER A 80 3.62 4.06 -30.28
CA SER A 80 2.81 2.95 -29.80
C SER A 80 2.42 3.23 -28.35
N PRO A 81 1.18 3.66 -28.07
CA PRO A 81 0.76 3.91 -26.70
C PRO A 81 0.85 2.66 -25.81
N GLN A 82 0.64 1.47 -26.39
CA GLN A 82 0.74 0.22 -25.65
C GLN A 82 2.17 -0.01 -25.16
N LEU A 83 3.15 0.15 -26.04
CA LEU A 83 4.56 -0.10 -25.70
C LEU A 83 5.09 0.98 -24.75
N ASN A 84 4.71 2.24 -24.95
CA ASN A 84 5.05 3.33 -24.02
C ASN A 84 4.47 3.06 -22.63
N LEU A 85 3.16 2.75 -22.53
CA LEU A 85 2.52 2.46 -21.26
C LEU A 85 3.16 1.24 -20.58
N ALA A 86 3.38 0.15 -21.32
CA ALA A 86 4.03 -1.05 -20.78
C ALA A 86 5.42 -0.75 -20.21
N SER A 87 6.24 0.01 -20.96
CA SER A 87 7.60 0.34 -20.54
C SER A 87 7.60 1.25 -19.32
N THR A 88 6.75 2.28 -19.30
CA THR A 88 6.59 3.17 -18.15
C THR A 88 6.12 2.42 -16.90
N LEU A 89 5.16 1.50 -17.01
CA LEU A 89 4.72 0.68 -15.87
C LEU A 89 5.86 -0.23 -15.35
N LEU A 90 6.71 -0.78 -16.24
CA LEU A 90 7.89 -1.53 -15.81
C LEU A 90 8.90 -0.66 -15.05
N LEU A 91 9.08 0.61 -15.46
CA LEU A 91 9.94 1.56 -14.73
C LEU A 91 9.37 1.88 -13.34
N VAL A 92 8.05 1.97 -13.19
CA VAL A 92 7.40 2.13 -11.87
C VAL A 92 7.70 0.92 -10.96
N LEU A 93 7.60 -0.29 -11.49
CA LEU A 93 7.93 -1.51 -10.74
C LEU A 93 9.42 -1.58 -10.38
N PHE A 94 10.30 -1.13 -11.29
CA PHE A 94 11.73 -1.03 -11.06
C PHE A 94 12.04 -0.08 -9.91
N GLU A 95 11.50 1.14 -9.95
CA GLU A 95 11.69 2.13 -8.91
C GLU A 95 11.20 1.62 -7.56
N SER A 96 10.05 0.96 -7.54
CA SER A 96 9.50 0.33 -6.33
C SER A 96 10.46 -0.72 -5.72
N GLN A 97 11.27 -1.42 -6.52
CA GLN A 97 12.17 -2.48 -6.05
C GLN A 97 13.63 -2.11 -5.91
N SER A 98 14.16 -1.18 -6.68
CA SER A 98 15.60 -0.90 -6.71
C SER A 98 15.94 0.56 -6.89
N GLY A 99 14.94 1.42 -7.05
CA GLY A 99 15.10 2.86 -7.02
C GLY A 99 14.31 3.47 -5.87
N SER A 100 13.62 4.57 -6.14
CA SER A 100 13.06 5.50 -5.17
C SER A 100 11.53 5.64 -5.27
N VAL A 101 10.88 6.01 -4.16
CA VAL A 101 9.43 6.29 -4.16
C VAL A 101 9.12 7.50 -5.04
N HIS A 102 10.02 8.49 -5.07
CA HIS A 102 9.91 9.64 -5.98
C HIS A 102 9.81 9.18 -7.45
N GLY A 103 10.79 8.38 -7.90
CA GLY A 103 10.85 7.91 -9.28
C GLY A 103 9.63 7.08 -9.66
N SER A 104 9.16 6.24 -8.74
CA SER A 104 7.92 5.47 -8.91
C SER A 104 6.71 6.40 -9.16
N PHE A 105 6.61 7.50 -8.40
CA PHE A 105 5.53 8.47 -8.58
C PHE A 105 5.66 9.25 -9.89
N VAL A 106 6.85 9.69 -10.27
CA VAL A 106 7.13 10.40 -11.52
C VAL A 106 6.76 9.53 -12.74
N HIS A 107 7.17 8.27 -12.77
CA HIS A 107 6.80 7.38 -13.87
C HIS A 107 5.30 7.08 -13.88
N MET A 108 4.64 6.99 -12.73
CA MET A 108 3.19 6.88 -12.69
C MET A 108 2.49 8.13 -13.25
N ASP A 109 3.01 9.33 -13.00
CA ASP A 109 2.46 10.56 -13.61
C ASP A 109 2.69 10.57 -15.14
N GLY A 110 3.82 10.02 -15.60
CA GLY A 110 4.05 9.74 -17.02
C GLY A 110 3.03 8.75 -17.60
N ALA A 111 2.71 7.68 -16.87
CA ALA A 111 1.69 6.70 -17.26
C ALA A 111 0.29 7.34 -17.33
N ASP A 112 -0.07 8.19 -16.37
CA ASP A 112 -1.32 8.94 -16.38
C ASP A 112 -1.44 9.82 -17.64
N ALA A 113 -0.36 10.52 -18.02
CA ALA A 113 -0.33 11.34 -19.22
C ALA A 113 -0.51 10.50 -20.52
N ILE A 114 0.08 9.31 -20.57
CA ILE A 114 -0.10 8.36 -21.69
C ILE A 114 -1.57 7.91 -21.77
N VAL A 115 -2.18 7.55 -20.63
CA VAL A 115 -3.58 7.11 -20.58
C VAL A 115 -4.53 8.23 -20.99
N ILE A 116 -4.36 9.46 -20.49
CA ILE A 116 -5.18 10.61 -20.90
C ILE A 116 -5.08 10.84 -22.41
N SER A 117 -3.86 10.85 -22.95
CA SER A 117 -3.63 11.20 -24.36
C SER A 117 -4.04 10.10 -25.34
N SER A 118 -4.04 8.84 -24.90
CA SER A 118 -4.14 7.68 -25.81
C SER A 118 -5.21 6.65 -25.43
N LEU A 119 -6.12 6.97 -24.50
CA LEU A 119 -7.14 6.02 -24.00
C LEU A 119 -7.88 5.31 -25.14
N LYS A 120 -8.40 6.06 -26.12
CA LYS A 120 -9.18 5.49 -27.22
C LYS A 120 -8.40 4.42 -27.99
N GLN A 121 -7.12 4.65 -28.22
CA GLN A 121 -6.25 3.70 -28.94
C GLN A 121 -5.92 2.48 -28.07
N LEU A 122 -5.70 2.68 -26.77
CA LEU A 122 -5.47 1.60 -25.82
C LEU A 122 -6.70 0.69 -25.67
N CYS A 123 -7.91 1.26 -25.67
CA CYS A 123 -9.17 0.50 -25.60
C CYS A 123 -9.44 -0.36 -26.83
N GLN A 124 -8.87 -0.04 -27.98
CA GLN A 124 -9.09 -0.77 -29.23
C GLN A 124 -8.46 -2.17 -29.22
N THR A 125 -7.43 -2.40 -28.41
CA THR A 125 -6.70 -3.68 -28.39
C THR A 125 -6.94 -4.45 -27.07
N SER A 126 -6.80 -5.78 -27.09
CA SER A 126 -6.86 -6.61 -25.89
C SER A 126 -5.69 -6.30 -24.95
N THR A 127 -4.47 -6.20 -25.49
CA THR A 127 -3.26 -5.83 -24.75
C THR A 127 -3.38 -4.45 -24.12
N GLY A 128 -3.90 -3.46 -24.86
CA GLY A 128 -4.10 -2.11 -24.32
C GLY A 128 -5.08 -2.08 -23.15
N ARG A 129 -6.17 -2.87 -23.21
CA ARG A 129 -7.10 -3.04 -22.09
C ARG A 129 -6.47 -3.70 -20.86
N LEU A 130 -5.62 -4.71 -21.06
CA LEU A 130 -4.87 -5.33 -19.96
C LEU A 130 -3.88 -4.34 -19.32
N LEU A 131 -3.20 -3.52 -20.13
CA LEU A 131 -2.31 -2.47 -19.63
C LEU A 131 -3.06 -1.38 -18.88
N LEU A 132 -4.26 -0.99 -19.33
CA LEU A 132 -5.11 -0.04 -18.61
C LEU A 132 -5.55 -0.59 -17.25
N LYS A 133 -5.87 -1.89 -17.16
CA LYS A 133 -6.15 -2.55 -15.87
C LYS A 133 -4.93 -2.52 -14.95
N SER A 134 -3.76 -2.92 -15.45
CA SER A 134 -2.51 -2.86 -14.69
C SER A 134 -2.19 -1.44 -14.23
N TRP A 135 -2.36 -0.44 -15.10
CA TRP A 135 -2.18 0.97 -14.74
C TRP A 135 -3.13 1.39 -13.62
N ALA A 136 -4.41 1.06 -13.70
CA ALA A 136 -5.41 1.42 -12.69
C ALA A 136 -5.07 0.79 -11.32
N ASP A 137 -4.65 -0.47 -11.30
CA ASP A 137 -4.22 -1.17 -10.08
C ASP A 137 -2.95 -0.55 -9.50
N MET A 138 -1.96 -0.22 -10.35
CA MET A 138 -0.72 0.44 -9.93
C MET A 138 -0.96 1.86 -9.42
N ARG A 139 -1.94 2.58 -9.98
CA ARG A 139 -2.39 3.89 -9.51
C ARG A 139 -3.02 3.80 -8.13
N ALA A 140 -3.92 2.85 -7.91
CA ALA A 140 -4.50 2.61 -6.59
C ALA A 140 -3.42 2.30 -5.54
N ARG A 141 -2.39 1.52 -5.93
CA ARG A 141 -1.21 1.25 -5.09
C ARG A 141 -0.41 2.52 -4.77
N LYS A 142 -0.10 3.34 -5.79
CA LYS A 142 0.59 4.64 -5.62
C LYS A 142 -0.13 5.48 -4.57
N ASN A 143 -1.45 5.59 -4.66
CA ASN A 143 -2.24 6.37 -3.71
C ASN A 143 -2.26 5.76 -2.30
N ARG A 144 -2.28 4.43 -2.16
CA ARG A 144 -2.19 3.77 -0.85
C ARG A 144 -0.84 4.03 -0.16
N GLN A 145 0.24 4.14 -0.94
CA GLN A 145 1.58 4.40 -0.43
C GLN A 145 1.88 5.89 -0.20
N LYS A 146 0.97 6.79 -0.58
CA LYS A 146 1.12 8.22 -0.30
C LYS A 146 1.06 8.45 1.20
N LEU A 147 1.97 9.29 1.68
CA LEU A 147 1.94 9.76 3.07
C LEU A 147 0.64 10.52 3.34
N ALA A 148 0.09 10.36 4.54
CA ALA A 148 -1.20 10.90 4.95
C ALA A 148 -1.32 12.45 4.82
N PHE A 149 -0.19 13.17 4.81
CA PHE A 149 -0.13 14.63 4.63
C PHE A 149 0.03 15.08 3.17
N ARG A 150 0.06 14.15 2.21
CA ARG A 150 -0.02 14.48 0.79
C ARG A 150 -1.48 14.73 0.41
N PRO A 151 -1.73 15.53 -0.64
CA PRO A 151 -3.10 15.77 -1.05
C PRO A 151 -3.78 14.49 -1.53
N LEU A 152 -5.04 14.33 -1.15
CA LEU A 152 -5.91 13.21 -1.51
C LEU A 152 -6.45 13.39 -2.93
N GLU A 153 -6.80 12.30 -3.63
CA GLU A 153 -7.43 12.43 -4.95
C GLU A 153 -8.73 13.22 -4.92
N VAL A 154 -9.51 13.08 -3.84
CA VAL A 154 -10.74 13.85 -3.63
C VAL A 154 -10.48 15.35 -3.55
N GLU A 155 -9.33 15.78 -3.01
CA GLU A 155 -8.94 17.20 -2.93
C GLU A 155 -8.71 17.79 -4.32
N PHE A 156 -8.02 17.05 -5.18
CA PHE A 156 -7.78 17.44 -6.57
C PHE A 156 -9.04 17.41 -7.43
N SER A 157 -9.91 16.42 -7.22
CA SER A 157 -11.19 16.33 -7.94
C SER A 157 -12.08 17.57 -7.72
N ARG A 158 -11.96 18.19 -6.53
CA ARG A 158 -12.68 19.41 -6.12
C ARG A 158 -12.03 20.69 -6.61
N ALA A 159 -10.70 20.70 -6.78
CA ALA A 159 -9.94 21.84 -7.30
C ALA A 159 -10.29 22.22 -8.76
N SER A 160 -11.33 21.62 -9.34
CA SER A 160 -11.84 21.83 -10.69
C SER A 160 -10.88 21.43 -11.82
N ASP A 161 -9.79 20.70 -11.54
CA ASP A 161 -8.90 20.19 -12.59
C ASP A 161 -9.63 19.10 -13.42
N PRO A 162 -9.96 19.37 -14.70
CA PRO A 162 -10.65 18.40 -15.54
C PRO A 162 -9.80 17.15 -15.80
N ARG A 163 -8.46 17.25 -15.80
CA ARG A 163 -7.57 16.10 -16.04
C ARG A 163 -7.68 15.07 -14.94
N HIS A 164 -7.71 15.52 -13.69
CA HIS A 164 -7.83 14.65 -12.52
C HIS A 164 -9.18 13.91 -12.51
N ARG A 165 -10.28 14.59 -12.84
CA ARG A 165 -11.60 13.95 -12.93
C ARG A 165 -11.66 12.88 -14.02
N VAL A 166 -11.07 13.15 -15.18
CA VAL A 166 -10.96 12.19 -16.29
C VAL A 166 -10.09 10.99 -15.91
N LEU A 167 -8.97 11.22 -15.20
CA LEU A 167 -8.12 10.13 -14.70
C LEU A 167 -8.86 9.23 -13.72
N MET A 168 -9.59 9.81 -12.77
CA MET A 168 -10.37 9.05 -11.79
C MET A 168 -11.45 8.21 -12.47
N SER A 169 -12.19 8.78 -13.43
CA SER A 169 -13.23 8.03 -14.16
C SER A 169 -12.64 6.85 -14.95
N HIS A 170 -11.50 7.06 -15.62
CA HIS A 170 -10.81 5.98 -16.32
C HIS A 170 -10.27 4.92 -15.35
N ALA A 171 -9.65 5.32 -14.25
CA ALA A 171 -9.14 4.38 -13.24
C ALA A 171 -10.27 3.51 -12.68
N LEU A 172 -11.44 4.09 -12.39
CA LEU A 172 -12.63 3.36 -11.95
C LEU A 172 -13.14 2.38 -13.02
N GLN A 173 -13.07 2.75 -14.31
CA GLN A 173 -13.50 1.89 -15.40
C GLN A 173 -12.67 0.60 -15.54
N PHE A 174 -11.37 0.66 -15.24
CA PHE A 174 -10.44 -0.46 -15.47
C PHE A 174 -9.99 -1.20 -14.21
N SER A 175 -10.30 -0.68 -13.02
CA SER A 175 -9.95 -1.31 -11.74
C SER A 175 -11.05 -2.25 -11.23
N SER A 176 -10.70 -3.16 -10.32
CA SER A 176 -11.70 -3.78 -9.45
C SER A 176 -12.28 -2.70 -8.55
N PHE A 177 -13.59 -2.51 -8.53
CA PHE A 177 -14.29 -1.49 -7.73
C PHE A 177 -13.78 -1.37 -6.28
N ILE A 178 -13.46 -2.50 -5.64
CA ILE A 178 -12.94 -2.54 -4.26
C ILE A 178 -11.62 -1.80 -4.09
N ALA A 179 -10.69 -1.90 -5.06
CA ALA A 179 -9.32 -1.43 -4.87
C ALA A 179 -9.24 0.10 -4.72
N PRO A 180 -9.87 0.92 -5.59
CA PRO A 180 -9.96 2.36 -5.39
C PRO A 180 -10.75 2.74 -4.13
N ALA A 181 -11.85 2.04 -3.83
CA ALA A 181 -12.66 2.30 -2.63
C ALA A 181 -11.83 2.11 -1.35
N LEU A 182 -11.13 0.98 -1.25
CA LEU A 182 -10.21 0.67 -0.16
C LEU A 182 -9.07 1.70 -0.05
N THR A 183 -8.42 2.05 -1.16
CA THR A 183 -7.36 3.06 -1.17
C THR A 183 -7.87 4.40 -0.65
N ASN A 184 -9.05 4.84 -1.10
CA ASN A 184 -9.68 6.06 -0.60
C ASN A 184 -9.99 5.98 0.90
N ALA A 185 -10.51 4.85 1.37
CA ALA A 185 -10.79 4.64 2.79
C ALA A 185 -9.52 4.75 3.64
N ILE A 186 -8.42 4.10 3.22
CA ILE A 186 -7.11 4.19 3.91
C ILE A 186 -6.65 5.64 3.97
N SER A 187 -6.61 6.33 2.82
CA SER A 187 -6.10 7.70 2.79
C SER A 187 -6.97 8.68 3.59
N MET A 188 -8.30 8.52 3.59
CA MET A 188 -9.21 9.34 4.40
C MET A 188 -9.05 9.07 5.89
N ARG A 189 -8.96 7.80 6.29
CA ARG A 189 -8.71 7.40 7.69
C ARG A 189 -7.38 7.98 8.18
N ASP A 190 -6.33 7.86 7.38
CA ASP A 190 -5.01 8.31 7.78
C ASP A 190 -4.95 9.84 7.88
N ARG A 191 -5.62 10.56 6.98
CA ARG A 191 -5.81 12.01 7.10
C ARG A 191 -6.61 12.38 8.35
N LEU A 192 -7.64 11.62 8.69
CA LEU A 192 -8.44 11.84 9.89
C LEU A 192 -7.59 11.70 11.16
N VAL A 193 -6.70 10.72 11.23
CA VAL A 193 -5.76 10.58 12.35
C VAL A 193 -4.89 11.83 12.50
N LEU A 194 -4.37 12.37 11.39
CA LEU A 194 -3.59 13.61 11.41
C LEU A 194 -4.44 14.80 11.92
N GLN A 195 -5.69 14.92 11.47
CA GLN A 195 -6.59 16.00 11.90
C GLN A 195 -6.91 15.95 13.39
N VAL A 196 -7.25 14.76 13.91
CA VAL A 196 -7.51 14.58 15.34
C VAL A 196 -6.27 14.90 16.17
N CYS A 197 -5.09 14.51 15.70
CA CYS A 197 -3.82 14.82 16.36
C CYS A 197 -3.61 16.33 16.50
N VAL A 198 -3.73 17.10 15.42
CA VAL A 198 -3.49 18.57 15.48
C VAL A 198 -4.62 19.32 16.18
N ALA A 199 -5.87 18.85 16.07
CA ALA A 199 -6.99 19.40 16.81
C ALA A 199 -6.77 19.27 18.33
N SER A 200 -6.15 18.17 18.79
CA SER A 200 -5.77 17.99 20.20
C SER A 200 -4.69 18.96 20.68
N GLU A 201 -3.93 19.55 19.75
CA GLU A 201 -2.90 20.57 20.00
C GLU A 201 -3.47 22.01 19.84
N GLY A 202 -4.77 22.16 19.54
CA GLY A 202 -5.42 23.45 19.31
C GLY A 202 -5.02 24.13 17.98
N ILE A 203 -4.50 23.36 17.02
CA ILE A 203 -4.07 23.87 15.72
C ILE A 203 -5.26 23.82 14.74
N ASP A 204 -5.39 24.88 13.94
CA ASP A 204 -6.44 25.00 12.92
C ASP A 204 -6.34 23.89 11.86
N GLU A 205 -7.49 23.38 11.43
CA GLU A 205 -7.60 22.29 10.46
C GLU A 205 -6.99 22.63 9.09
N SER A 206 -7.03 23.89 8.67
CA SER A 206 -6.38 24.32 7.42
C SER A 206 -4.85 24.18 7.45
N LEU A 207 -4.25 24.07 8.63
CA LEU A 207 -2.81 23.98 8.83
C LEU A 207 -2.31 22.55 8.99
N VAL A 208 -3.19 21.53 9.03
CA VAL A 208 -2.82 20.11 9.25
C VAL A 208 -1.68 19.68 8.33
N LEU A 209 -1.83 19.92 7.02
CA LEU A 209 -0.85 19.48 6.02
C LEU A 209 0.50 20.16 6.21
N ARG A 210 0.50 21.47 6.38
CA ARG A 210 1.71 22.26 6.61
C ARG A 210 2.42 21.79 7.88
N HIS A 211 1.67 21.57 8.94
CA HIS A 211 2.19 21.14 10.24
C HIS A 211 2.92 19.80 10.14
N PHE A 212 2.31 18.78 9.54
CA PHE A 212 2.97 17.48 9.40
C PHE A 212 4.13 17.51 8.40
N ARG A 213 4.02 18.23 7.28
CA ARG A 213 5.15 18.39 6.35
C ARG A 213 6.38 19.00 7.03
N GLN A 214 6.18 20.01 7.86
CA GLN A 214 7.26 20.62 8.65
C GLN A 214 7.87 19.62 9.64
N TRP A 215 7.03 18.87 10.37
CA TRP A 215 7.51 17.84 11.30
C TRP A 215 8.33 16.75 10.59
N TYR A 216 7.80 16.17 9.50
CA TYR A 216 8.50 15.16 8.71
C TYR A 216 9.82 15.70 8.11
N SER A 217 9.81 16.94 7.60
CA SER A 217 11.03 17.59 7.08
C SER A 217 12.12 17.66 8.13
N HIS A 218 11.76 18.11 9.34
CA HIS A 218 12.69 18.26 10.45
C HIS A 218 13.17 16.90 10.98
N ALA A 219 12.26 15.94 11.12
CA ALA A 219 12.53 14.62 11.67
C ALA A 219 13.47 13.77 10.80
N PHE A 220 13.45 13.98 9.48
CA PHE A 220 14.21 13.19 8.50
C PHE A 220 15.28 13.97 7.76
N ASP A 221 15.49 15.25 8.12
CA ASP A 221 16.47 16.16 7.49
C ASP A 221 16.31 16.22 5.96
N PHE A 222 15.07 16.39 5.51
CA PHE A 222 14.71 16.47 4.10
C PHE A 222 13.83 17.68 3.86
N LYS A 223 14.00 18.36 2.72
CA LYS A 223 13.14 19.50 2.35
C LYS A 223 12.09 19.04 1.35
N TYR A 224 10.82 19.12 1.71
CA TYR A 224 9.75 19.03 0.71
C TYR A 224 9.88 20.19 -0.28
N SER A 225 9.86 19.90 -1.58
CA SER A 225 9.91 20.92 -2.63
C SER A 225 8.72 21.88 -2.49
N GLU A 226 8.94 23.17 -2.78
CA GLU A 226 7.89 24.18 -2.79
C GLU A 226 6.77 23.86 -3.80
N GLU A 227 7.02 23.02 -4.79
CA GLU A 227 6.01 22.52 -5.74
C GLU A 227 4.92 21.67 -5.05
N LEU A 228 5.25 20.91 -4.00
CA LEU A 228 4.24 20.23 -3.15
C LEU A 228 3.53 21.21 -2.20
N SER A 229 4.08 22.41 -1.99
CA SER A 229 3.49 23.47 -1.16
C SER A 229 2.45 24.31 -1.91
N SER A 230 2.50 24.31 -3.25
CA SER A 230 1.58 25.05 -4.14
C SER A 230 0.47 24.19 -4.75
N GLU A 231 0.50 22.86 -4.56
CA GLU A 231 -0.56 21.97 -5.05
C GLU A 231 -1.88 22.18 -4.28
N ALA A 232 -2.73 22.98 -4.93
CA ALA A 232 -4.11 23.29 -4.61
C ALA A 232 -4.97 22.03 -4.38
N GLY A 233 -5.05 21.60 -3.13
CA GLY A 233 -6.15 20.80 -2.63
C GLY A 233 -7.09 21.69 -1.81
N CYS A 234 -8.40 21.57 -2.00
CA CYS A 234 -9.34 22.14 -1.03
C CYS A 234 -9.10 21.48 0.33
N VAL A 235 -8.97 22.26 1.41
CA VAL A 235 -8.92 21.73 2.77
C VAL A 235 -10.14 20.83 2.98
N VAL A 236 -9.92 19.55 3.28
CA VAL A 236 -10.99 18.62 3.65
C VAL A 236 -11.17 18.67 5.13
N THR A 237 -12.41 18.83 5.59
CA THR A 237 -12.75 18.86 7.01
C THR A 237 -12.90 17.46 7.60
N MET A 238 -12.76 17.32 8.93
CA MET A 238 -13.01 16.06 9.65
C MET A 238 -14.40 15.50 9.34
N LYS A 239 -15.40 16.38 9.24
CA LYS A 239 -16.77 16.01 8.87
C LYS A 239 -16.84 15.40 7.48
N GLU A 240 -16.10 15.95 6.53
CA GLU A 240 -16.06 15.44 5.16
C GLU A 240 -15.30 14.12 5.06
N LEU A 241 -14.22 13.94 5.82
CA LEU A 241 -13.53 12.65 5.89
C LEU A 241 -14.44 11.56 6.45
N MET A 242 -15.15 11.85 7.54
CA MET A 242 -16.11 10.91 8.13
C MET A 242 -17.23 10.56 7.14
N SER A 243 -17.84 11.57 6.51
CA SER A 243 -18.86 11.36 5.47
C SER A 243 -18.34 10.54 4.28
N GLY A 244 -17.08 10.77 3.86
CA GLY A 244 -16.44 10.00 2.81
C GLY A 244 -16.18 8.53 3.19
N LEU A 245 -15.79 8.28 4.44
CA LEU A 245 -15.65 6.91 4.98
C LEU A 245 -17.00 6.19 5.02
N ASP A 246 -18.07 6.88 5.46
CA ASP A 246 -19.43 6.34 5.46
C ASP A 246 -19.93 6.03 4.04
N ALA A 247 -19.71 6.94 3.09
CA ALA A 247 -20.07 6.73 1.68
C ALA A 247 -19.30 5.54 1.09
N THR A 248 -18.02 5.41 1.42
CA THR A 248 -17.19 4.29 0.97
C THR A 248 -17.71 2.97 1.53
N LYS A 249 -18.07 2.94 2.82
CA LYS A 249 -18.69 1.78 3.48
C LYS A 249 -19.98 1.35 2.78
N GLN A 250 -20.88 2.29 2.49
CA GLN A 250 -22.14 2.00 1.78
C GLN A 250 -21.87 1.40 0.40
N ALA A 251 -20.97 2.00 -0.37
CA ALA A 251 -20.60 1.53 -1.70
C ALA A 251 -19.99 0.12 -1.66
N LEU A 252 -19.21 -0.21 -0.62
CA LEU A 252 -18.65 -1.54 -0.40
C LEU A 252 -19.71 -2.57 -0.01
N GLN A 253 -20.72 -2.18 0.78
CA GLN A 253 -21.85 -3.03 1.12
C GLN A 253 -22.72 -3.36 -0.09
N GLU A 254 -22.96 -2.38 -0.97
CA GLU A 254 -23.64 -2.59 -2.26
C GLU A 254 -22.84 -3.56 -3.14
N TRP A 255 -21.52 -3.33 -3.25
CA TRP A 255 -20.64 -4.24 -3.98
C TRP A 255 -20.70 -5.67 -3.43
N HIS A 256 -20.60 -5.85 -2.11
CA HIS A 256 -20.67 -7.18 -1.48
C HIS A 256 -22.02 -7.86 -1.74
N SER A 257 -23.12 -7.10 -1.68
CA SER A 257 -24.48 -7.60 -1.95
C SER A 257 -24.68 -8.00 -3.42
N SER A 258 -23.83 -7.52 -4.33
CA SER A 258 -23.88 -7.86 -5.76
C SER A 258 -23.07 -9.09 -6.15
N LEU A 259 -22.34 -9.70 -5.20
CA LEU A 259 -21.45 -10.83 -5.47
C LEU A 259 -22.22 -12.14 -5.67
N ASP A 260 -21.74 -12.92 -6.64
CA ASP A 260 -22.14 -14.33 -6.80
C ASP A 260 -21.69 -15.17 -5.58
N GLU A 261 -22.44 -16.22 -5.26
CA GLU A 261 -22.13 -17.13 -4.14
C GLU A 261 -20.71 -17.74 -4.20
N SER A 262 -20.19 -17.97 -5.41
CA SER A 262 -18.83 -18.50 -5.62
C SER A 262 -17.71 -17.54 -5.16
N ARG A 263 -18.04 -16.24 -5.01
CA ARG A 263 -17.13 -15.20 -4.52
C ARG A 263 -17.22 -14.98 -3.01
N LEU A 264 -18.21 -15.60 -2.35
CA LEU A 264 -18.42 -15.52 -0.92
C LEU A 264 -17.67 -16.64 -0.19
N PRO A 265 -17.43 -16.51 1.13
CA PRO A 265 -16.89 -17.59 1.93
C PRO A 265 -17.75 -18.85 1.81
N VAL A 266 -17.10 -20.02 1.67
CA VAL A 266 -17.77 -21.32 1.69
C VAL A 266 -18.36 -21.50 3.08
N SER A 267 -19.69 -21.45 3.17
CA SER A 267 -20.41 -21.55 4.43
C SER A 267 -20.03 -22.86 5.14
N GLN A 268 -19.28 -22.76 6.24
CA GLN A 268 -19.49 -23.71 7.32
C GLN A 268 -20.75 -23.26 8.04
N ALA A 269 -21.82 -24.02 7.81
CA ALA A 269 -23.09 -23.84 8.47
C ALA A 269 -22.87 -23.69 9.99
N SER A 270 -23.55 -22.69 10.57
CA SER A 270 -23.95 -22.53 11.98
C SER A 270 -23.21 -21.58 12.94
N LEU A 271 -22.15 -20.86 12.57
CA LEU A 271 -21.49 -19.92 13.53
C LEU A 271 -21.17 -18.50 13.03
N HIS A 272 -21.31 -18.18 11.74
CA HIS A 272 -21.16 -16.82 11.24
C HIS A 272 -22.53 -16.25 10.86
N PRO A 273 -23.18 -15.47 11.74
CA PRO A 273 -24.35 -14.73 11.31
C PRO A 273 -23.88 -13.69 10.29
N ALA A 274 -24.54 -13.65 9.13
CA ALA A 274 -24.27 -12.69 8.06
C ALA A 274 -24.17 -11.27 8.63
N LEU A 275 -23.29 -10.43 8.06
CA LEU A 275 -23.05 -9.02 8.41
C LEU A 275 -24.33 -8.16 8.23
N ASP A 276 -25.36 -8.41 9.02
CA ASP A 276 -26.55 -7.58 9.10
C ASP A 276 -26.25 -6.31 9.89
N GLN A 277 -27.00 -5.24 9.65
CA GLN A 277 -26.83 -3.91 10.27
C GLN A 277 -26.84 -3.93 11.82
N SER A 278 -27.25 -5.02 12.46
CA SER A 278 -27.23 -5.19 13.93
C SER A 278 -25.86 -5.56 14.53
N PHE A 279 -24.79 -5.62 13.74
CA PHE A 279 -23.47 -6.11 14.18
C PHE A 279 -22.54 -5.05 14.78
N GLU A 280 -22.80 -3.76 14.57
CA GLU A 280 -21.86 -2.68 14.91
C GLU A 280 -21.59 -2.51 16.41
N ASP A 281 -22.41 -3.11 17.28
CA ASP A 281 -22.22 -3.04 18.74
C ASP A 281 -21.80 -4.38 19.37
N ARG A 282 -21.68 -5.46 18.59
CA ARG A 282 -21.35 -6.79 19.12
C ARG A 282 -19.86 -6.95 19.37
N LEU A 283 -19.54 -7.48 20.55
CA LEU A 283 -18.20 -7.90 20.95
C LEU A 283 -18.09 -9.42 20.87
N VAL A 284 -16.99 -9.92 20.29
CA VAL A 284 -16.73 -11.35 20.07
C VAL A 284 -15.44 -11.72 20.79
N LEU A 285 -15.42 -12.88 21.45
CA LEU A 285 -14.21 -13.41 22.06
C LEU A 285 -13.24 -13.86 20.96
N VAL A 286 -11.96 -13.53 21.12
CA VAL A 286 -10.92 -13.90 20.15
C VAL A 286 -10.81 -15.43 19.99
N GLU A 287 -11.12 -16.19 21.04
CA GLU A 287 -11.11 -17.67 21.05
C GLU A 287 -12.22 -18.29 20.20
N ASP A 288 -13.32 -17.56 19.95
CA ASP A 288 -14.47 -18.05 19.18
C ASP A 288 -14.30 -17.82 17.66
N ILE A 289 -13.17 -17.27 17.23
CA ILE A 289 -12.91 -16.92 15.83
C ILE A 289 -12.60 -18.18 15.02
N THR A 290 -13.50 -18.52 14.08
CA THR A 290 -13.32 -19.65 13.16
C THR A 290 -12.86 -19.19 11.77
N PRO A 291 -11.90 -19.89 11.13
CA PRO A 291 -11.41 -19.51 9.81
C PRO A 291 -12.48 -19.60 8.71
N LEU A 292 -12.52 -18.60 7.83
CA LEU A 292 -13.36 -18.61 6.63
C LEU A 292 -12.65 -19.28 5.46
N GLN A 293 -13.32 -20.23 4.81
CA GLN A 293 -12.77 -20.89 3.63
C GLN A 293 -13.27 -20.23 2.34
N PHE A 294 -12.47 -20.29 1.29
CA PHE A 294 -12.77 -19.68 -0.01
C PHE A 294 -12.57 -20.70 -1.13
N GLN A 295 -13.38 -20.60 -2.18
CA GLN A 295 -13.29 -21.50 -3.33
C GLN A 295 -12.05 -21.22 -4.20
N THR A 296 -11.66 -19.95 -4.29
CA THR A 296 -10.51 -19.51 -5.11
C THR A 296 -9.65 -18.48 -4.38
N PRO A 297 -8.34 -18.39 -4.70
CA PRO A 297 -7.45 -17.35 -4.18
C PRO A 297 -7.92 -15.93 -4.53
N GLU A 298 -8.48 -15.74 -5.73
CA GLU A 298 -9.00 -14.44 -6.17
C GLU A 298 -10.19 -14.00 -5.31
N ALA A 299 -11.13 -14.91 -5.02
CA ALA A 299 -12.24 -14.62 -4.13
C ALA A 299 -11.75 -14.29 -2.71
N ALA A 300 -10.81 -15.07 -2.18
CA ALA A 300 -10.22 -14.81 -0.86
C ALA A 300 -9.57 -13.42 -0.79
N PHE A 301 -8.87 -13.01 -1.85
CA PHE A 301 -8.14 -11.75 -1.88
C PHE A 301 -9.07 -10.53 -2.01
N ASP A 302 -10.09 -10.61 -2.86
CA ASP A 302 -11.10 -9.55 -2.96
C ASP A 302 -11.91 -9.44 -1.66
N TYR A 303 -12.25 -10.57 -1.03
CA TYR A 303 -12.94 -10.59 0.25
C TYR A 303 -12.07 -10.06 1.40
N LEU A 304 -10.77 -10.32 1.39
CA LEU A 304 -9.82 -9.73 2.35
C LEU A 304 -9.81 -8.20 2.25
N ARG A 305 -9.78 -7.66 1.02
CA ARG A 305 -9.84 -6.20 0.78
C ARG A 305 -11.16 -5.61 1.27
N TYR A 306 -12.26 -6.32 1.09
CA TYR A 306 -13.55 -5.94 1.64
C TYR A 306 -13.55 -5.96 3.17
N ALA A 307 -13.14 -7.05 3.81
CA ALA A 307 -13.14 -7.17 5.27
C ALA A 307 -12.26 -6.10 5.95
N VAL A 308 -11.08 -5.80 5.41
CA VAL A 308 -10.24 -4.73 5.96
C VAL A 308 -10.85 -3.35 5.72
N SER A 309 -11.53 -3.12 4.59
CA SER A 309 -12.22 -1.86 4.35
C SER A 309 -13.33 -1.62 5.39
N LEU A 310 -14.07 -2.66 5.79
CA LEU A 310 -15.08 -2.55 6.83
C LEU A 310 -14.48 -2.13 8.18
N VAL A 311 -13.31 -2.66 8.54
CA VAL A 311 -12.59 -2.25 9.76
C VAL A 311 -12.14 -0.79 9.67
N ILE A 312 -11.60 -0.36 8.53
CA ILE A 312 -11.14 1.02 8.30
C ILE A 312 -12.30 2.02 8.40
N THR A 313 -13.45 1.68 7.82
CA THR A 313 -14.63 2.55 7.75
C THR A 313 -15.59 2.36 8.92
N SER A 314 -15.29 1.49 9.89
CA SER A 314 -16.21 1.18 10.98
C SER A 314 -16.32 2.37 11.96
N PRO A 315 -17.52 2.91 12.20
CA PRO A 315 -17.72 3.97 13.19
C PRO A 315 -17.30 3.53 14.60
N GLN A 316 -17.51 2.25 14.95
CA GLN A 316 -17.11 1.68 16.23
C GLN A 316 -15.59 1.67 16.37
N VAL A 317 -14.85 1.18 15.36
CA VAL A 317 -13.38 1.12 15.38
C VAL A 317 -12.77 2.53 15.41
N LEU A 318 -13.27 3.44 14.58
CA LEU A 318 -12.87 4.85 14.58
C LEU A 318 -13.15 5.50 15.94
N GLY A 319 -14.34 5.24 16.50
CA GLY A 319 -14.76 5.68 17.82
C GLY A 319 -13.81 5.21 18.91
N MET A 320 -13.41 3.95 18.89
CA MET A 320 -12.56 3.33 19.92
C MET A 320 -11.09 3.79 19.88
N TYR A 321 -10.48 3.89 18.70
CA TYR A 321 -9.02 4.11 18.60
C TYR A 321 -8.61 5.48 18.09
N VAL A 322 -9.41 6.11 17.22
CA VAL A 322 -9.07 7.41 16.60
C VAL A 322 -9.72 8.55 17.38
N LEU A 323 -11.04 8.48 17.58
CA LEU A 323 -11.85 9.57 18.13
C LEU A 323 -11.94 9.56 19.67
N ALA A 324 -11.79 8.40 20.32
CA ALA A 324 -11.88 8.28 21.77
C ALA A 324 -10.85 9.14 22.50
N THR A 325 -11.30 9.97 23.44
CA THR A 325 -10.39 10.77 24.28
C THR A 325 -9.46 9.92 25.15
N ARG A 326 -9.92 8.74 25.57
CA ARG A 326 -9.14 7.74 26.32
C ARG A 326 -9.41 6.34 25.75
N PRO A 327 -8.63 5.90 24.76
CA PRO A 327 -8.81 4.56 24.20
C PRO A 327 -8.57 3.50 25.28
N ARG A 328 -9.54 2.59 25.44
CA ARG A 328 -9.41 1.38 26.26
C ARG A 328 -9.79 0.18 25.39
N ALA A 329 -8.91 -0.81 25.35
CA ALA A 329 -9.17 -2.11 24.75
C ALA A 329 -9.84 -3.04 25.77
N PRO A 330 -10.94 -3.72 25.43
CA PRO A 330 -11.31 -4.95 26.11
C PRO A 330 -10.19 -5.98 25.86
N LYS A 331 -9.65 -6.62 26.90
CA LYS A 331 -8.45 -7.47 26.74
C LYS A 331 -8.69 -8.77 25.96
N THR A 332 -9.93 -9.22 25.84
CA THR A 332 -10.29 -10.54 25.29
C THR A 332 -11.40 -10.49 24.24
N GLN A 333 -12.06 -9.34 24.11
CA GLN A 333 -13.21 -9.15 23.23
C GLN A 333 -12.90 -8.08 22.20
N VAL A 334 -13.21 -8.37 20.94
CA VAL A 334 -13.04 -7.43 19.83
C VAL A 334 -14.39 -7.15 19.16
N PRO A 335 -14.58 -5.95 18.61
CA PRO A 335 -15.65 -5.67 17.64
C PRO A 335 -15.86 -6.79 16.64
N ALA A 336 -17.11 -7.14 16.35
CA ALA A 336 -17.43 -8.21 15.42
C ALA A 336 -16.85 -7.99 14.01
N VAL A 337 -16.72 -6.73 13.58
CA VAL A 337 -16.06 -6.37 12.32
C VAL A 337 -14.56 -6.75 12.31
N ILE A 338 -13.89 -6.65 13.45
CA ILE A 338 -12.50 -7.08 13.62
C ILE A 338 -12.44 -8.60 13.65
N ALA A 339 -13.31 -9.27 14.42
CA ALA A 339 -13.40 -10.73 14.45
C ALA A 339 -13.64 -11.34 13.06
N HIS A 340 -14.46 -10.68 12.23
CA HIS A 340 -14.70 -11.08 10.85
C HIS A 340 -13.42 -11.00 10.00
N LEU A 341 -12.68 -9.89 10.05
CA LEU A 341 -11.39 -9.78 9.35
C LEU A 341 -10.37 -10.82 9.84
N LEU A 342 -10.30 -11.07 11.15
CA LEU A 342 -9.43 -12.11 11.73
C LEU A 342 -9.83 -13.50 11.21
N SER A 343 -11.13 -13.79 11.09
CA SER A 343 -11.64 -15.04 10.49
C SER A 343 -11.20 -15.20 9.04
N VAL A 344 -11.22 -14.11 8.25
CA VAL A 344 -10.72 -14.11 6.88
C VAL A 344 -9.22 -14.42 6.87
N ILE A 345 -8.42 -13.67 7.64
CA ILE A 345 -6.95 -13.83 7.71
C ILE A 345 -6.57 -15.26 8.11
N GLU A 346 -7.26 -15.83 9.09
CA GLU A 346 -6.99 -17.18 9.59
C GLU A 346 -7.25 -18.26 8.53
N GLY A 347 -8.25 -18.05 7.67
CA GLY A 347 -8.62 -18.98 6.60
C GLY A 347 -7.85 -18.81 5.29
N LEU A 348 -6.96 -17.82 5.19
CA LEU A 348 -6.16 -17.58 3.99
C LEU A 348 -5.11 -18.69 3.77
N ASN A 349 -5.02 -19.20 2.54
CA ASN A 349 -3.93 -20.07 2.12
C ASN A 349 -2.66 -19.25 1.85
N SER A 350 -1.76 -19.17 2.84
CA SER A 350 -0.51 -18.40 2.74
C SER A 350 0.40 -18.86 1.58
N ALA A 351 0.37 -20.14 1.19
CA ALA A 351 1.22 -20.67 0.12
C ALA A 351 0.82 -20.14 -1.27
N GLU A 352 -0.47 -19.93 -1.48
CA GLU A 352 -1.04 -19.44 -2.72
C GLU A 352 -1.00 -17.91 -2.77
N LEU A 353 -1.42 -17.24 -1.68
CA LEU A 353 -1.61 -15.80 -1.69
C LEU A 353 -0.31 -14.99 -1.65
N ILE A 354 0.75 -15.52 -1.03
CA ILE A 354 2.03 -14.83 -0.99
C ILE A 354 2.68 -14.66 -2.37
N ARG A 355 2.26 -15.47 -3.35
CA ARG A 355 2.71 -15.32 -4.75
C ARG A 355 2.20 -14.02 -5.39
N TYR A 356 1.18 -13.40 -4.80
CA TYR A 356 0.64 -12.12 -5.24
C TYR A 356 1.30 -10.92 -4.51
N ASP A 357 2.13 -11.14 -3.47
CA ASP A 357 2.86 -10.08 -2.73
C ASP A 357 4.08 -9.50 -3.47
N VAL A 358 4.24 -9.84 -4.74
CA VAL A 358 5.24 -9.23 -5.62
C VAL A 358 4.90 -7.74 -5.77
N TYR A 359 5.88 -6.87 -5.50
CA TYR A 359 5.70 -5.41 -5.57
C TYR A 359 4.58 -4.88 -4.65
N ASP A 360 4.44 -5.42 -3.43
CA ASP A 360 3.47 -4.95 -2.42
C ASP A 360 2.01 -5.05 -2.90
N SER A 361 1.70 -6.05 -3.75
CA SER A 361 0.36 -6.21 -4.36
C SER A 361 -0.50 -7.31 -3.73
N GLY A 362 0.00 -8.02 -2.70
CA GLY A 362 -0.67 -9.17 -2.11
C GLY A 362 -1.28 -8.87 -0.73
N PRO A 363 -1.49 -9.88 0.14
CA PRO A 363 -2.16 -9.71 1.42
C PRO A 363 -1.35 -9.07 2.56
N LEU A 364 0.00 -9.04 2.49
CA LEU A 364 0.81 -8.72 3.68
C LEU A 364 0.59 -7.31 4.24
N TRP A 365 0.29 -6.33 3.38
CA TRP A 365 -0.01 -4.95 3.83
C TRP A 365 -1.25 -4.88 4.74
N VAL A 366 -2.22 -5.81 4.59
CA VAL A 366 -3.43 -5.86 5.42
C VAL A 366 -3.08 -6.09 6.88
N LEU A 367 -2.03 -6.86 7.16
CA LEU A 367 -1.57 -7.15 8.52
C LEU A 367 -1.09 -5.87 9.23
N VAL A 368 -0.34 -5.03 8.51
CA VAL A 368 0.10 -3.72 9.00
C VAL A 368 -1.10 -2.79 9.20
N THR A 369 -2.00 -2.72 8.21
CA THR A 369 -3.20 -1.88 8.31
C THR A 369 -4.08 -2.29 9.49
N LEU A 370 -4.26 -3.59 9.73
CA LEU A 370 -4.97 -4.10 10.90
C LEU A 370 -4.28 -3.66 12.19
N ALA A 371 -2.96 -3.83 12.31
CA ALA A 371 -2.21 -3.41 13.49
C ALA A 371 -2.28 -1.89 13.78
N LEU A 372 -2.46 -1.06 12.74
CA LEU A 372 -2.65 0.39 12.88
C LEU A 372 -4.11 0.79 13.13
N CYS A 373 -5.08 0.02 12.64
CA CYS A 373 -6.51 0.22 12.89
C CYS A 373 -6.92 -0.25 14.28
N VAL A 374 -6.31 -1.34 14.74
CA VAL A 374 -6.57 -2.03 16.00
C VAL A 374 -5.23 -2.20 16.73
N PRO A 375 -4.67 -1.11 17.29
CA PRO A 375 -3.36 -1.11 17.94
C PRO A 375 -3.44 -1.79 19.32
N GLU A 376 -3.75 -3.07 19.34
CA GLU A 376 -3.85 -3.88 20.55
C GLU A 376 -2.75 -4.94 20.60
N SER A 377 -2.01 -4.96 21.72
CA SER A 377 -0.82 -5.81 21.86
C SER A 377 -1.09 -7.29 21.59
N HIS A 378 -2.25 -7.82 22.01
CA HIS A 378 -2.58 -9.23 21.80
C HIS A 378 -2.87 -9.55 20.32
N ILE A 379 -3.50 -8.63 19.58
CA ILE A 379 -3.73 -8.77 18.13
C ILE A 379 -2.40 -8.71 17.39
N VAL A 380 -1.54 -7.73 17.70
CA VAL A 380 -0.24 -7.58 17.03
C VAL A 380 0.69 -8.76 17.37
N SER A 381 0.70 -9.24 18.61
CA SER A 381 1.40 -10.49 18.97
C SER A 381 0.86 -11.69 18.21
N TRP A 382 -0.46 -11.86 18.11
CA TRP A 382 -1.05 -12.95 17.32
C TRP A 382 -0.63 -12.89 15.84
N ILE A 383 -0.60 -11.70 15.23
CA ILE A 383 -0.10 -11.52 13.86
C ILE A 383 1.36 -11.98 13.76
N LEU A 384 2.23 -11.50 14.66
CA LEU A 384 3.67 -11.77 14.65
C LEU A 384 4.02 -13.24 14.95
N GLU A 385 3.32 -13.86 15.89
CA GLU A 385 3.65 -15.17 16.45
C GLU A 385 2.90 -16.31 15.74
N THR A 386 1.72 -16.04 15.17
CA THR A 386 0.85 -17.07 14.59
C THR A 386 0.69 -16.92 13.07
N ILE A 387 0.37 -15.72 12.57
CA ILE A 387 0.07 -15.50 11.15
C ILE A 387 1.32 -15.36 10.30
N LEU A 388 2.22 -14.45 10.67
CA LEU A 388 3.40 -14.12 9.89
C LEU A 388 4.32 -15.33 9.62
N PRO A 389 4.54 -16.26 10.59
CA PRO A 389 5.34 -17.48 10.34
C PRO A 389 4.74 -18.41 9.26
N ARG A 390 3.44 -18.33 8.96
CA ARG A 390 2.80 -19.10 7.87
C ARG A 390 3.26 -18.60 6.50
N TYR A 391 3.46 -17.30 6.36
CA TYR A 391 3.98 -16.65 5.15
C TYR A 391 5.50 -16.79 5.03
N GLU A 392 6.23 -16.77 6.16
CA GLU A 392 7.69 -16.87 6.19
C GLU A 392 8.22 -18.11 5.45
N LYS A 393 7.49 -19.24 5.53
CA LYS A 393 7.79 -20.51 4.83
C LYS A 393 7.82 -20.43 3.30
N TYR A 394 7.30 -19.34 2.73
CA TYR A 394 7.18 -19.15 1.30
C TYR A 394 7.85 -17.84 0.84
N ALA A 395 8.13 -16.92 1.78
CA ALA A 395 8.71 -15.61 1.54
C ALA A 395 10.23 -15.67 1.32
N HIS A 396 10.74 -16.54 0.45
CA HIS A 396 12.18 -16.81 0.36
C HIS A 396 12.90 -16.15 -0.81
N ARG A 397 12.18 -15.35 -1.62
CA ARG A 397 12.61 -15.02 -2.98
C ARG A 397 12.27 -13.59 -3.40
N GLY A 398 13.25 -12.94 -4.02
CA GLY A 398 13.15 -11.66 -4.73
C GLY A 398 12.37 -10.58 -3.99
N SER A 399 11.46 -9.94 -4.73
CA SER A 399 10.58 -8.88 -4.22
C SER A 399 9.67 -9.32 -3.07
N VAL A 400 9.27 -10.60 -3.01
CA VAL A 400 8.35 -11.11 -1.99
C VAL A 400 9.01 -11.10 -0.61
N LEU A 401 10.28 -11.54 -0.54
CA LEU A 401 11.04 -11.50 0.71
C LEU A 401 11.25 -10.07 1.21
N ILE A 402 11.50 -9.11 0.31
CA ILE A 402 11.66 -7.69 0.70
C ILE A 402 10.36 -7.17 1.30
N THR A 403 9.22 -7.40 0.65
CA THR A 403 7.90 -7.03 1.18
C THR A 403 7.69 -7.65 2.56
N PHE A 404 8.00 -8.95 2.71
CA PHE A 404 7.87 -9.66 3.98
C PHE A 404 8.74 -9.05 5.09
N ILE A 405 10.02 -8.78 4.82
CA ILE A 405 10.93 -8.14 5.79
C ILE A 405 10.40 -6.76 6.21
N ASN A 406 10.01 -5.92 5.24
CA ASN A 406 9.48 -4.59 5.54
C ASN A 406 8.22 -4.63 6.42
N VAL A 407 7.31 -5.56 6.14
CA VAL A 407 6.09 -5.78 6.93
C VAL A 407 6.44 -6.29 8.34
N LYS A 408 7.36 -7.24 8.45
CA LYS A 408 7.84 -7.78 9.73
C LYS A 408 8.46 -6.68 10.60
N ASP A 409 9.37 -5.87 10.03
CA ASP A 409 10.03 -4.78 10.74
C ASP A 409 9.03 -3.72 11.22
N MET A 410 8.04 -3.37 10.39
CA MET A 410 7.00 -2.42 10.76
C MET A 410 6.11 -2.96 11.89
N LEU A 411 5.71 -4.23 11.83
CA LEU A 411 4.92 -4.88 12.90
C LEU A 411 5.69 -4.97 14.22
N LEU A 412 6.99 -5.31 14.17
CA LEU A 412 7.86 -5.29 15.34
C LEU A 412 8.00 -3.88 15.93
N CYS A 413 8.10 -2.86 15.07
CA CYS A 413 8.14 -1.46 15.49
C CYS A 413 6.85 -1.06 16.22
N ILE A 414 5.69 -1.42 15.66
CA ILE A 414 4.36 -1.21 16.25
C ILE A 414 4.27 -1.90 17.62
N GLN A 415 4.64 -3.19 17.70
CA GLN A 415 4.61 -3.95 18.95
C GLN A 415 5.49 -3.33 20.04
N SER A 416 6.69 -2.85 19.66
CA SER A 416 7.58 -2.16 20.59
C SER A 416 6.96 -0.87 21.15
N GLN A 417 6.20 -0.13 20.36
CA GLN A 417 5.51 1.08 20.86
C GLN A 417 4.33 0.73 21.77
N LEU A 418 3.58 -0.33 21.45
CA LEU A 418 2.50 -0.83 22.28
C LEU A 418 3.01 -1.22 23.68
N GLN A 419 4.16 -1.88 23.75
CA GLN A 419 4.83 -2.22 25.02
C GLN A 419 5.26 -0.98 25.83
N LYS A 420 5.49 0.16 25.16
CA LYS A 420 5.78 1.46 25.80
C LYS A 420 4.51 2.26 26.16
N GLY A 421 3.32 1.70 25.93
CA GLY A 421 2.05 2.36 26.23
C GLY A 421 1.63 3.42 25.18
N ILE A 422 2.21 3.37 23.98
CA ILE A 422 1.84 4.21 22.85
C ILE A 422 1.05 3.35 21.86
N LEU A 423 -0.15 3.78 21.50
CA LEU A 423 -1.02 3.17 20.49
C LEU A 423 -0.69 3.79 19.13
N PRO A 424 0.01 3.08 18.22
CA PRO A 424 0.38 3.62 16.92
C PRO A 424 -0.86 3.66 16.02
N LEU A 425 -1.15 4.83 15.45
CA LEU A 425 -2.29 5.01 14.54
C LEU A 425 -1.83 5.21 13.09
N LEU A 426 -0.59 5.70 12.91
CA LEU A 426 0.13 5.77 11.65
C LEU A 426 1.58 5.34 11.87
N CYS A 427 2.15 4.65 10.89
CA CYS A 427 3.57 4.30 10.84
C CYS A 427 4.07 4.45 9.40
N SER A 428 5.08 5.29 9.17
CA SER A 428 5.67 5.53 7.85
C SER A 428 7.18 5.31 7.90
N SER A 429 7.75 4.55 6.96
CA SER A 429 9.19 4.32 6.90
C SER A 429 9.93 5.50 6.24
N SER A 430 11.18 5.69 6.61
CA SER A 430 12.06 6.75 6.09
C SER A 430 12.15 6.71 4.56
N SER A 431 12.17 5.52 3.96
CA SER A 431 12.22 5.35 2.51
C SER A 431 11.01 5.93 1.76
N VAL A 432 9.85 5.97 2.41
CA VAL A 432 8.63 6.59 1.85
C VAL A 432 8.64 8.10 2.09
N ILE A 433 9.21 8.53 3.22
CA ILE A 433 9.20 9.92 3.70
C ILE A 433 10.15 10.81 2.91
N THR A 434 11.41 10.40 2.78
CA THR A 434 12.44 11.17 2.08
C THR A 434 12.27 11.08 0.58
N GLU A 435 11.42 10.16 0.10
CA GLU A 435 11.26 9.74 -1.30
C GLU A 435 12.56 9.24 -1.98
N ASP A 436 13.70 9.43 -1.34
CA ASP A 436 15.02 8.93 -1.67
C ASP A 436 15.20 7.53 -1.10
N LEU A 437 15.35 6.57 -2.01
CA LEU A 437 16.18 5.41 -1.73
C LEU A 437 17.48 5.61 -2.47
N ILE A 438 18.51 5.75 -1.64
CA ILE A 438 19.91 5.96 -1.92
C ILE A 438 20.40 4.99 -3.01
N SER A 439 21.38 5.47 -3.78
CA SER A 439 22.31 4.80 -4.68
C SER A 439 22.91 3.44 -4.22
N SER A 440 22.51 2.90 -3.07
CA SER A 440 22.95 1.66 -2.46
C SER A 440 21.78 0.84 -1.85
N PRO A 441 21.56 -0.40 -2.32
CA PRO A 441 20.56 -1.33 -1.78
C PRO A 441 20.74 -1.70 -0.29
N ILE A 442 21.93 -1.46 0.27
CA ILE A 442 22.23 -1.65 1.71
C ILE A 442 21.55 -0.57 2.57
N ALA A 443 21.25 0.59 2.02
CA ALA A 443 20.61 1.70 2.73
C ALA A 443 19.15 1.39 3.15
N ARG A 444 18.57 0.31 2.62
CA ARG A 444 17.26 -0.21 3.06
C ARG A 444 17.29 -0.83 4.45
N PHE A 445 18.46 -1.11 5.00
CA PHE A 445 18.64 -1.73 6.32
C PHE A 445 19.06 -0.67 7.35
N GLY A 446 18.23 -0.49 8.39
CA GLY A 446 18.32 0.63 9.34
C GLY A 446 17.31 1.75 9.03
N GLN A 447 16.09 1.37 8.61
CA GLN A 447 15.00 2.31 8.38
C GLN A 447 14.62 2.99 9.69
N LYS A 448 14.33 4.28 9.58
CA LYS A 448 13.64 5.01 10.64
C LYS A 448 12.14 4.96 10.35
N PHE A 449 11.33 4.85 11.39
CA PHE A 449 9.89 4.87 11.32
C PHE A 449 9.37 6.14 11.99
N ALA A 450 8.58 6.92 11.27
CA ALA A 450 7.77 7.99 11.82
C ALA A 450 6.46 7.40 12.33
N ILE A 451 6.14 7.66 13.59
CA ILE A 451 4.94 7.15 14.24
C ILE A 451 4.12 8.34 14.72
N VAL A 452 2.85 8.35 14.34
CA VAL A 452 1.82 9.19 14.97
C VAL A 452 0.94 8.26 15.78
N GLY A 453 0.90 8.46 17.08
CA GLY A 453 0.19 7.58 17.99
C GLY A 453 -0.32 8.32 19.21
N ARG A 454 -1.03 7.60 20.06
CA ARG A 454 -1.67 8.15 21.25
C ARG A 454 -1.36 7.33 22.47
N ASN A 455 -1.09 7.95 23.60
CA ASN A 455 -0.92 7.22 24.86
C ASN A 455 -2.27 6.92 25.51
N THR A 456 -2.27 6.06 26.54
CA THR A 456 -3.47 5.67 27.31
C THR A 456 -4.12 6.83 28.06
N LEU A 457 -3.41 7.93 28.27
CA LEU A 457 -3.93 9.16 28.87
C LEU A 457 -4.67 10.06 27.85
N GLY A 458 -4.60 9.72 26.56
CA GLY A 458 -5.26 10.46 25.50
C GLY A 458 -4.41 11.53 24.83
N SER A 459 -3.13 11.64 25.15
CA SER A 459 -2.22 12.60 24.52
C SER A 459 -1.59 12.00 23.27
N PHE A 460 -1.58 12.78 22.19
CA PHE A 460 -0.91 12.41 20.96
C PHE A 460 0.60 12.57 21.07
N SER A 461 1.32 11.69 20.37
CA SER A 461 2.77 11.66 20.30
C SER A 461 3.21 11.45 18.85
N ARG A 462 4.32 12.10 18.52
CA ARG A 462 4.97 12.05 17.21
C ARG A 462 6.42 11.64 17.44
N ILE A 463 6.78 10.44 17.01
CA ILE A 463 8.03 9.78 17.41
C ILE A 463 8.75 9.26 16.17
N VAL A 464 10.09 9.34 16.19
CA VAL A 464 10.95 8.68 15.21
C VAL A 464 11.68 7.54 15.91
N VAL A 465 11.54 6.33 15.37
CA VAL A 465 12.15 5.11 15.91
C VAL A 465 13.11 4.55 14.87
N SER A 466 14.32 4.15 15.27
CA SER A 466 15.22 3.40 14.38
C SER A 466 15.02 1.90 14.63
N ALA A 467 14.82 1.12 13.56
CA ALA A 467 14.78 -0.34 13.64
C ALA A 467 16.18 -0.97 13.70
#